data_AF-A0A2E8WXN9-F1
#
_entry.id   AF-A0A2E8WXN9-F1
#
_cell.length_a   1.000
_cell.length_b   1.000
_cell.length_c   1.000
_cell.angle_alpha   90.00
_cell.angle_beta   90.00
_cell.angle_gamma   90.00
#
_symmetry.space_group_name_H-M   'P 1'
#
loop_
_entity.id
_entity.type
_entity.pdbx_description
1 polymer ?
#
loop_
_entity_poly.entity_id
_entity_poly.type
_entity_poly.pdbx_seq_one_letter_code
_entity_poly.pdbx_strand_id
1 'polypeptide(L)'
;MWIVDEKYEKVLYKAIRYTEDDDQKKHPMPYLYMSKAYMGIHNSDDPDLRESFEVDKLKALKNGLKYASKFVKKDKEMEYVPQEQEFIEEIRKETIIAAETEMDNQKYTKAKSYYKYLTSLDKEDPAAYMMFGTVYMTLKARRDADVQWEKAKNLLLDQQARGLTESQLDLLQYAFVKTIETLDQLGDRATAQSWVALGDDFVGGDREYEAVKRSLGL
;
A
#
# COMPACT_ATOMS: atom_id res chain seq x y z
N MET A 1 17.78 -14.79 -16.24
CA MET A 1 17.98 -15.89 -15.28
C MET A 1 19.03 -15.45 -14.26
N TRP A 2 18.61 -14.73 -13.22
CA TRP A 2 19.44 -14.27 -12.08
C TRP A 2 18.56 -14.08 -10.84
N ILE A 3 17.33 -13.58 -11.03
CA ILE A 3 16.27 -13.58 -9.99
C ILE A 3 15.89 -15.01 -9.64
N VAL A 4 15.69 -15.87 -10.65
CA VAL A 4 15.37 -17.30 -10.49
C VAL A 4 16.49 -18.09 -9.80
N ASP A 5 17.74 -17.63 -9.93
CA ASP A 5 18.90 -18.28 -9.29
C ASP A 5 19.19 -17.68 -7.89
N GLU A 6 18.28 -16.86 -7.36
CA GLU A 6 18.40 -16.18 -6.05
C GLU A 6 19.64 -15.29 -5.89
N LYS A 7 20.27 -14.90 -7.00
CA LYS A 7 21.44 -14.01 -7.02
C LYS A 7 21.03 -12.54 -6.93
N TYR A 8 20.25 -12.20 -5.90
CA TYR A 8 19.58 -10.91 -5.76
C TYR A 8 20.56 -9.74 -5.70
N GLU A 9 21.68 -9.86 -4.99
CA GLU A 9 22.71 -8.82 -4.93
C GLU A 9 23.29 -8.49 -6.31
N LYS A 10 23.47 -9.51 -7.16
CA LYS A 10 23.97 -9.33 -8.53
C LYS A 10 22.94 -8.66 -9.43
N VAL A 11 21.64 -8.97 -9.22
CA VAL A 11 20.54 -8.26 -9.89
C VAL A 11 20.54 -6.79 -9.46
N LEU A 12 20.62 -6.51 -8.16
CA LEU A 12 20.68 -5.16 -7.61
C LEU A 12 21.87 -4.39 -8.17
N TYR A 13 23.08 -4.95 -8.11
CA TYR A 13 24.29 -4.31 -8.63
C TYR A 13 24.14 -3.91 -10.10
N LYS A 14 23.67 -4.82 -10.95
CA LYS A 14 23.48 -4.51 -12.37
C LYS A 14 22.40 -3.46 -12.58
N ALA A 15 21.24 -3.62 -11.96
CA ALA A 15 20.12 -2.71 -12.12
C ALA A 15 20.45 -1.30 -11.62
N ILE A 16 21.17 -1.18 -10.51
CA ILE A 16 21.66 0.11 -9.98
C ILE A 16 22.58 0.77 -11.00
N ARG A 17 23.59 0.04 -11.53
CA ARG A 17 24.49 0.59 -12.56
C ARG A 17 23.76 1.05 -13.81
N TYR A 18 22.72 0.33 -14.25
CA TYR A 18 21.87 0.81 -15.35
C TYR A 18 21.18 2.13 -15.02
N THR A 19 20.84 2.39 -13.76
CA THR A 19 20.20 3.66 -13.37
C THR A 19 21.17 4.81 -13.07
N GLU A 20 22.48 4.56 -13.11
CA GLU A 20 23.51 5.61 -13.02
C GLU A 20 23.73 6.30 -14.38
N ASP A 21 23.36 5.64 -15.48
CA ASP A 21 23.38 6.20 -16.82
C ASP A 21 22.15 7.12 -17.05
N ASP A 22 22.39 8.31 -17.61
CA ASP A 22 21.39 9.37 -17.73
C ASP A 22 20.22 9.04 -18.68
N ASP A 23 20.46 8.19 -19.67
CA ASP A 23 19.44 7.75 -20.61
C ASP A 23 18.67 6.57 -20.01
N GLN A 24 19.40 5.61 -19.45
CA GLN A 24 18.83 4.38 -18.92
C GLN A 24 18.08 4.58 -17.59
N LYS A 25 18.42 5.60 -16.79
CA LYS A 25 17.69 5.93 -15.56
C LYS A 25 16.23 6.28 -15.81
N LYS A 26 15.82 6.62 -17.04
CA LYS A 26 14.42 6.91 -17.36
C LYS A 26 13.61 5.63 -17.61
N HIS A 27 14.27 4.55 -18.00
CA HIS A 27 13.62 3.28 -18.31
C HIS A 27 12.99 2.65 -17.06
N PRO A 28 11.77 2.08 -17.13
CA PRO A 28 11.09 1.49 -15.97
C PRO A 28 11.72 0.17 -15.50
N MET A 29 12.13 -0.72 -16.42
CA MET A 29 12.59 -2.08 -16.11
C MET A 29 13.71 -2.23 -15.06
N PRO A 30 14.77 -1.39 -15.03
CA PRO A 30 15.77 -1.47 -13.95
C PRO A 30 15.14 -1.36 -12.56
N TYR A 31 14.10 -0.53 -12.39
CA TYR A 31 13.40 -0.36 -11.12
C TYR A 31 12.52 -1.55 -10.78
N LEU A 32 11.88 -2.18 -11.76
CA LEU A 32 11.17 -3.44 -11.56
C LEU A 32 12.12 -4.53 -11.06
N TYR A 33 13.29 -4.69 -11.69
CA TYR A 33 14.27 -5.70 -11.28
C TYR A 33 14.83 -5.44 -9.88
N MET A 34 15.06 -4.17 -9.51
CA MET A 34 15.41 -3.83 -8.14
C MET A 34 14.29 -4.22 -7.17
N SER A 35 13.04 -3.91 -7.51
CA SER A 35 11.89 -4.24 -6.68
C SER A 35 11.76 -5.74 -6.45
N LYS A 36 11.81 -6.54 -7.53
CA LYS A 36 11.75 -8.00 -7.48
C LYS A 36 12.92 -8.60 -6.68
N ALA A 37 14.13 -8.06 -6.83
CA ALA A 37 15.27 -8.52 -6.05
C ALA A 37 15.11 -8.24 -4.54
N TYR A 38 14.59 -7.06 -4.15
CA TYR A 38 14.29 -6.78 -2.75
C TYR A 38 13.13 -7.61 -2.20
N MET A 39 12.13 -7.95 -3.01
CA MET A 39 11.08 -8.90 -2.63
C MET A 39 11.64 -10.31 -2.44
N GLY A 40 12.50 -10.77 -3.34
CA GLY A 40 13.20 -12.04 -3.17
C GLY A 40 14.04 -12.09 -1.90
N ILE A 41 14.74 -11.00 -1.55
CA ILE A 41 15.45 -10.88 -0.27
C ILE A 41 14.48 -10.89 0.92
N HIS A 42 13.36 -10.17 0.82
CA HIS A 42 12.34 -10.13 1.88
C HIS A 42 11.76 -11.51 2.19
N ASN A 43 11.52 -12.30 1.15
CA ASN A 43 10.95 -13.64 1.23
C ASN A 43 12.00 -14.73 1.50
N SER A 44 13.29 -14.40 1.50
CA SER A 44 14.36 -15.38 1.64
C SER A 44 14.52 -15.86 3.08
N ASP A 45 14.81 -17.15 3.23
CA ASP A 45 15.24 -17.78 4.47
C ASP A 45 16.76 -17.82 4.67
N ASP A 46 17.54 -17.37 3.67
CA ASP A 46 19.00 -17.38 3.69
C ASP A 46 19.55 -16.51 4.82
N PRO A 47 20.30 -17.09 5.79
CA PRO A 47 20.90 -16.37 6.91
C PRO A 47 21.86 -15.26 6.49
N ASP A 48 22.59 -15.41 5.40
CA ASP A 48 23.58 -14.43 4.94
C ASP A 48 22.89 -13.23 4.28
N LEU A 49 21.84 -13.47 3.49
CA LEU A 49 20.98 -12.41 2.94
C LEU A 49 20.19 -11.71 4.04
N ARG A 50 19.76 -12.48 5.04
CA ARG A 50 19.19 -11.94 6.26
C ARG A 50 20.22 -11.03 6.92
N GLU A 51 21.34 -11.51 7.42
CA GLU A 51 22.35 -10.69 8.12
C GLU A 51 22.77 -9.44 7.31
N SER A 52 23.05 -9.59 6.02
CA SER A 52 23.51 -8.48 5.17
C SER A 52 22.45 -7.42 4.88
N PHE A 53 21.16 -7.80 4.84
CA PHE A 53 20.04 -6.88 4.66
C PHE A 53 19.24 -6.61 5.96
N GLU A 54 19.61 -7.25 7.08
CA GLU A 54 18.99 -7.22 8.42
C GLU A 54 19.44 -6.01 9.23
N VAL A 55 18.73 -4.90 9.04
CA VAL A 55 18.59 -3.93 10.15
C VAL A 55 17.10 -3.73 10.52
N ASP A 56 16.17 -4.19 9.68
CA ASP A 56 14.73 -4.24 9.96
C ASP A 56 14.16 -5.30 8.98
N LYS A 57 13.42 -6.31 9.46
CA LYS A 57 12.82 -7.36 8.60
C LYS A 57 12.01 -6.79 7.43
N LEU A 58 11.54 -5.55 7.57
CA LEU A 58 10.76 -4.86 6.55
C LEU A 58 11.58 -3.84 5.73
N LYS A 59 12.89 -3.72 5.95
CA LYS A 59 13.77 -2.83 5.17
C LYS A 59 13.83 -3.26 3.71
N ALA A 60 13.94 -4.57 3.46
CA ALA A 60 13.90 -5.13 2.12
C ALA A 60 12.56 -4.80 1.44
N LEU A 61 11.42 -5.08 2.08
CA LEU A 61 10.10 -4.71 1.59
C LEU A 61 9.98 -3.21 1.27
N LYS A 62 10.43 -2.31 2.17
CA LYS A 62 10.41 -0.86 1.92
C LYS A 62 11.25 -0.44 0.72
N ASN A 63 12.41 -1.08 0.52
CA ASN A 63 13.22 -0.84 -0.67
C ASN A 63 12.53 -1.38 -1.92
N GLY A 64 11.91 -2.57 -1.84
CA GLY A 64 11.02 -3.10 -2.87
C GLY A 64 9.98 -2.08 -3.29
N LEU A 65 9.17 -1.62 -2.35
CA LEU A 65 8.10 -0.63 -2.58
C LEU A 65 8.60 0.68 -3.18
N LYS A 66 9.74 1.19 -2.71
CA LYS A 66 10.39 2.38 -3.28
C LYS A 66 10.68 2.18 -4.78
N TYR A 67 11.15 1.01 -5.16
CA TYR A 67 11.50 0.70 -6.55
C TYR A 67 10.29 0.30 -7.39
N ALA A 68 9.29 -0.40 -6.83
CA ALA A 68 7.98 -0.61 -7.47
C ALA A 68 7.29 0.73 -7.80
N SER A 69 7.27 1.68 -6.85
CA SER A 69 6.70 3.01 -7.07
C SER A 69 7.43 3.78 -8.18
N LYS A 70 8.77 3.60 -8.30
CA LYS A 70 9.54 4.19 -9.40
C LYS A 70 9.27 3.52 -10.74
N PHE A 71 9.10 2.19 -10.74
CA PHE A 71 8.72 1.42 -11.92
C PHE A 71 7.39 1.94 -12.48
N VAL A 72 6.33 1.95 -11.67
CA VAL A 72 5.01 2.46 -12.05
C VAL A 72 5.09 3.92 -12.53
N LYS A 73 5.82 4.78 -11.81
CA LYS A 73 5.97 6.20 -12.19
C LYS A 73 6.67 6.40 -13.55
N LYS A 74 7.55 5.48 -13.94
CA LYS A 74 8.38 5.60 -15.16
C LYS A 74 7.73 4.96 -16.37
N ASP A 75 6.90 3.95 -16.15
CA ASP A 75 6.11 3.31 -17.20
C ASP A 75 4.88 4.15 -17.56
N LYS A 76 5.11 5.34 -18.12
CA LYS A 76 4.04 6.31 -18.39
C LYS A 76 3.05 5.84 -19.46
N GLU A 77 3.53 5.04 -20.40
CA GLU A 77 2.74 4.52 -21.52
C GLU A 77 2.07 3.17 -21.18
N MET A 78 2.19 2.71 -19.92
CA MET A 78 1.63 1.43 -19.45
C MET A 78 2.08 0.23 -20.30
N GLU A 79 3.34 0.25 -20.75
CA GLU A 79 3.90 -0.81 -21.59
C GLU A 79 4.20 -2.06 -20.75
N TYR A 80 4.63 -1.89 -19.50
CA TYR A 80 5.17 -2.96 -18.65
C TYR A 80 4.29 -3.27 -17.43
N VAL A 81 3.70 -2.28 -16.78
CA VAL A 81 2.88 -2.44 -15.56
C VAL A 81 1.73 -3.44 -15.76
N PRO A 82 0.96 -3.42 -16.86
CA PRO A 82 -0.09 -4.41 -17.10
C PRO A 82 0.42 -5.84 -17.23
N GLN A 83 1.67 -6.03 -17.66
CA GLN A 83 2.29 -7.36 -17.80
C GLN A 83 2.81 -7.90 -16.47
N GLU A 84 2.91 -7.05 -15.46
CA GLU A 84 3.54 -7.34 -14.17
C GLU A 84 2.54 -7.32 -13.00
N GLN A 85 1.24 -7.48 -13.31
CA GLN A 85 0.16 -7.41 -12.31
C GLN A 85 0.31 -8.46 -11.20
N GLU A 86 0.78 -9.66 -11.51
CA GLU A 86 1.04 -10.70 -10.51
C GLU A 86 2.05 -10.22 -9.46
N PHE A 87 3.17 -9.62 -9.90
CA PHE A 87 4.17 -9.06 -9.01
C PHE A 87 3.66 -7.84 -8.23
N ILE A 88 2.87 -6.97 -8.89
CA ILE A 88 2.27 -5.80 -8.24
C ILE A 88 1.29 -6.25 -7.15
N GLU A 89 0.51 -7.30 -7.38
CA GLU A 89 -0.41 -7.86 -6.40
C GLU A 89 0.33 -8.54 -5.24
N GLU A 90 1.40 -9.28 -5.51
CA GLU A 90 2.26 -9.88 -4.47
C GLU A 90 2.82 -8.82 -3.52
N ILE A 91 3.49 -7.79 -4.05
CA ILE A 91 4.07 -6.75 -3.19
C ILE A 91 2.98 -5.93 -2.48
N ARG A 92 1.79 -5.77 -3.08
CA ARG A 92 0.64 -5.11 -2.45
C ARG A 92 0.18 -5.89 -1.22
N LYS A 93 -0.06 -7.20 -1.36
CA LYS A 93 -0.49 -8.08 -0.25
C LYS A 93 0.48 -8.03 0.93
N GLU A 94 1.78 -8.20 0.68
CA GLU A 94 2.80 -8.10 1.74
C GLU A 94 2.84 -6.71 2.39
N THR A 95 2.59 -5.67 1.61
CA THR A 95 2.55 -4.29 2.12
C THR A 95 1.33 -4.01 2.98
N ILE A 96 0.17 -4.55 2.62
CA ILE A 96 -1.06 -4.45 3.42
C ILE A 96 -0.84 -5.11 4.78
N ILE A 97 -0.34 -6.35 4.80
CA ILE A 97 -0.02 -7.09 6.03
C ILE A 97 0.96 -6.30 6.90
N ALA A 98 2.03 -5.76 6.31
CA ALA A 98 3.00 -4.94 7.03
C ALA A 98 2.39 -3.64 7.57
N ALA A 99 1.50 -2.99 6.81
CA ALA A 99 0.83 -1.76 7.22
C ALA A 99 -0.10 -2.01 8.42
N GLU A 100 -0.93 -3.05 8.35
CA GLU A 100 -1.86 -3.46 9.41
C GLU A 100 -1.11 -3.87 10.68
N THR A 101 -0.04 -4.66 10.54
CA THR A 101 0.82 -5.04 11.67
C THR A 101 1.39 -3.81 12.38
N GLU A 102 1.81 -2.78 11.63
CA GLU A 102 2.32 -1.54 12.22
C GLU A 102 1.20 -0.66 12.81
N MET A 103 -0.03 -0.75 12.29
CA MET A 103 -1.22 -0.13 12.89
C MET A 103 -1.53 -0.74 14.25
N ASP A 104 -1.56 -2.08 14.33
CA ASP A 104 -1.87 -2.82 15.57
C ASP A 104 -0.81 -2.60 16.64
N ASN A 105 0.46 -2.51 16.22
CA ASN A 105 1.57 -2.14 17.09
C ASN A 105 1.63 -0.65 17.44
N GLN A 106 0.64 0.15 17.02
CA GLN A 106 0.56 1.60 17.23
C GLN A 106 1.76 2.39 16.69
N LYS A 107 2.48 1.81 15.71
CA LYS A 107 3.64 2.42 15.04
C LYS A 107 3.17 3.21 13.82
N TYR A 108 2.30 4.19 14.06
CA TYR A 108 1.59 4.92 13.01
C TYR A 108 2.49 5.60 11.98
N THR A 109 3.67 6.12 12.37
CA THR A 109 4.62 6.69 11.40
C THR A 109 5.17 5.66 10.41
N LYS A 110 5.34 4.40 10.84
CA LYS A 110 5.73 3.29 9.96
C LYS A 110 4.56 2.87 9.08
N ALA A 111 3.37 2.64 9.64
CA ALA A 111 2.15 2.34 8.89
C ALA A 111 1.86 3.38 7.80
N LYS A 112 1.97 4.67 8.13
CA LYS A 112 1.83 5.79 7.19
C LYS A 112 2.69 5.63 5.94
N SER A 113 3.93 5.17 6.13
CA SER A 113 4.87 5.01 5.01
C SER A 113 4.43 3.91 4.04
N TYR A 114 3.81 2.83 4.55
CA TYR A 114 3.27 1.75 3.71
C TYR A 114 2.05 2.19 2.92
N TYR A 115 1.05 2.81 3.56
CA TYR A 115 -0.12 3.34 2.84
C TYR A 115 0.25 4.40 1.80
N LYS A 116 1.27 5.23 2.09
CA LYS A 116 1.85 6.14 1.08
C LYS A 116 2.43 5.38 -0.12
N TYR A 117 3.11 4.26 0.10
CA TYR A 117 3.62 3.45 -1.02
C TYR A 117 2.50 2.77 -1.79
N LEU A 118 1.44 2.29 -1.14
CA LEU A 118 0.27 1.73 -1.81
C LEU A 118 -0.38 2.73 -2.77
N THR A 119 -0.59 3.99 -2.33
CA THR A 119 -1.08 5.06 -3.22
C THR A 119 -0.11 5.46 -4.34
N SER A 120 1.17 5.12 -4.21
CA SER A 120 2.19 5.36 -5.25
C SER A 120 2.31 4.19 -6.23
N LEU A 121 2.02 2.97 -5.75
CA LEU A 121 1.93 1.74 -6.54
C LEU A 121 0.69 1.79 -7.44
N ASP A 122 -0.39 2.33 -6.91
CA ASP A 122 -1.66 2.46 -7.60
C ASP A 122 -2.40 3.72 -7.13
N LYS A 123 -2.58 4.67 -8.06
CA LYS A 123 -3.24 5.95 -7.80
C LYS A 123 -4.76 5.86 -7.89
N GLU A 124 -5.27 4.70 -8.27
CA GLU A 124 -6.68 4.41 -8.42
C GLU A 124 -7.21 3.53 -7.28
N ASP A 125 -6.39 3.22 -6.28
CA ASP A 125 -6.74 2.44 -5.10
C ASP A 125 -7.38 3.32 -4.00
N PRO A 126 -8.73 3.34 -3.87
CA PRO A 126 -9.39 4.17 -2.87
C PRO A 126 -9.06 3.74 -1.44
N ALA A 127 -8.86 2.45 -1.19
CA ALA A 127 -8.64 1.89 0.13
C ALA A 127 -7.28 2.33 0.69
N ALA A 128 -6.24 2.36 -0.17
CA ALA A 128 -4.93 2.89 0.17
C ALA A 128 -4.99 4.38 0.59
N TYR A 129 -5.73 5.21 -0.15
CA TYR A 129 -5.93 6.62 0.21
C TYR A 129 -6.73 6.77 1.51
N MET A 130 -7.77 5.96 1.70
CA MET A 130 -8.60 5.99 2.89
C MET A 130 -7.78 5.69 4.14
N MET A 131 -7.01 4.59 4.14
CA MET A 131 -6.12 4.26 5.24
C MET A 131 -4.99 5.27 5.41
N PHE A 132 -4.45 5.83 4.34
CA PHE A 132 -3.44 6.88 4.46
C PHE A 132 -3.99 8.10 5.20
N GLY A 133 -5.23 8.51 4.90
CA GLY A 133 -5.93 9.55 5.63
C GLY A 133 -6.19 9.19 7.09
N THR A 134 -6.59 7.95 7.36
CA THR A 134 -6.86 7.45 8.72
C THR A 134 -5.61 7.48 9.59
N VAL A 135 -4.45 7.10 9.05
CA VAL A 135 -3.19 7.21 9.78
C VAL A 135 -2.79 8.66 10.02
N TYR A 136 -3.03 9.58 9.08
CA TYR A 136 -2.83 11.01 9.33
C TYR A 136 -3.74 11.52 10.45
N MET A 137 -5.00 11.09 10.49
CA MET A 137 -5.94 11.45 11.56
C MET A 137 -5.42 10.97 12.92
N THR A 138 -4.99 9.72 13.04
CA THR A 138 -4.39 9.17 14.27
C THR A 138 -3.15 9.95 14.70
N LEU A 139 -2.36 10.43 13.74
CA LEU A 139 -1.19 11.29 13.96
C LEU A 139 -1.56 12.76 14.22
N LYS A 140 -2.84 13.09 14.40
CA LYS A 140 -3.38 14.45 14.64
C LYS A 140 -3.09 15.44 13.51
N ALA A 141 -2.94 14.95 12.29
CA ALA A 141 -2.70 15.73 11.08
C ALA A 141 -3.99 15.81 10.24
N ARG A 142 -5.04 16.42 10.78
CA ARG A 142 -6.39 16.39 10.18
C ARG A 142 -6.45 16.95 8.76
N ARG A 143 -5.73 18.04 8.47
CA ARG A 143 -5.69 18.63 7.13
C ARG A 143 -5.17 17.64 6.09
N ASP A 144 -4.11 16.91 6.43
CA ASP A 144 -3.56 15.88 5.53
C ASP A 144 -4.51 14.68 5.41
N ALA A 145 -5.19 14.32 6.50
CA ALA A 145 -6.22 13.28 6.50
C ALA A 145 -7.36 13.61 5.53
N ASP A 146 -7.91 14.82 5.63
CA ASP A 146 -9.01 15.31 4.79
C ASP A 146 -8.62 15.28 3.30
N VAL A 147 -7.38 15.66 2.95
CA VAL A 147 -6.89 15.58 1.55
C VAL A 147 -6.89 14.14 1.02
N GLN A 148 -6.41 13.17 1.80
CA GLN A 148 -6.39 11.78 1.34
C GLN A 148 -7.80 11.18 1.27
N TRP A 149 -8.65 11.52 2.25
CA TRP A 149 -10.02 11.08 2.33
C TRP A 149 -10.89 11.63 1.20
N GLU A 150 -10.73 12.88 0.79
CA GLU A 150 -11.39 13.40 -0.41
C GLU A 150 -10.98 12.63 -1.67
N LYS A 151 -9.68 12.32 -1.81
CA LYS A 151 -9.21 11.51 -2.93
C LYS A 151 -9.83 10.10 -2.93
N ALA A 152 -9.91 9.45 -1.77
CA ALA A 152 -10.55 8.14 -1.61
C ALA A 152 -12.04 8.19 -1.98
N LYS A 153 -12.78 9.18 -1.48
CA LYS A 153 -14.22 9.36 -1.78
C LYS A 153 -14.46 9.56 -3.27
N ASN A 154 -13.67 10.42 -3.91
CA ASN A 154 -13.81 10.66 -5.36
C ASN A 154 -13.56 9.38 -6.16
N LEU A 155 -12.51 8.61 -5.84
CA LEU A 155 -12.26 7.32 -6.49
C LEU A 155 -13.40 6.32 -6.30
N LEU A 156 -13.95 6.20 -5.08
CA LEU A 156 -15.08 5.31 -4.81
C LEU A 156 -16.33 5.71 -5.60
N LEU A 157 -16.65 7.00 -5.65
CA LEU A 157 -17.83 7.49 -6.38
C LEU A 157 -17.67 7.34 -7.89
N ASP A 158 -16.47 7.61 -8.43
CA ASP A 158 -16.18 7.53 -9.86
C ASP A 158 -16.16 6.08 -10.35
N GLN A 159 -15.50 5.18 -9.61
CA GLN A 159 -15.30 3.79 -10.02
C GLN A 159 -16.41 2.85 -9.55
N GLN A 160 -17.15 3.25 -8.51
CA GLN A 160 -18.09 2.37 -7.81
C GLN A 160 -17.44 1.04 -7.37
N ALA A 161 -16.20 1.10 -6.91
CA ALA A 161 -15.35 -0.05 -6.55
C ALA A 161 -15.15 -1.10 -7.67
N ARG A 162 -15.49 -0.78 -8.92
CA ARG A 162 -15.29 -1.69 -10.06
C ARG A 162 -13.82 -1.75 -10.45
N GLY A 163 -13.34 -2.94 -10.76
CA GLY A 163 -11.97 -3.16 -11.23
C GLY A 163 -10.92 -3.25 -10.13
N LEU A 164 -11.30 -3.16 -8.85
CA LEU A 164 -10.42 -3.41 -7.73
C LEU A 164 -10.01 -4.89 -7.68
N THR A 165 -8.75 -5.16 -7.36
CA THR A 165 -8.27 -6.52 -7.11
C THR A 165 -8.79 -7.05 -5.76
N GLU A 166 -8.66 -8.36 -5.54
CA GLU A 166 -9.06 -8.99 -4.28
C GLU A 166 -8.42 -8.30 -3.05
N SER A 167 -7.10 -8.08 -3.06
CA SER A 167 -6.45 -7.42 -1.91
C SER A 167 -6.85 -5.95 -1.74
N GLN A 168 -7.27 -5.27 -2.81
CA GLN A 168 -7.80 -3.91 -2.70
C GLN A 168 -9.21 -3.89 -2.09
N LEU A 169 -10.03 -4.88 -2.41
CA LEU A 169 -11.35 -5.06 -1.79
C LEU A 169 -11.23 -5.42 -0.31
N ASP A 170 -10.30 -6.33 0.03
CA ASP A 170 -10.00 -6.69 1.42
C ASP A 170 -9.53 -5.45 2.21
N LEU A 171 -8.57 -4.70 1.65
CA LEU A 171 -8.12 -3.45 2.26
C LEU A 171 -9.25 -2.42 2.38
N LEU A 172 -10.20 -2.39 1.43
CA LEU A 172 -11.32 -1.45 1.46
C LEU A 172 -12.26 -1.74 2.64
N GLN A 173 -12.60 -3.01 2.87
CA GLN A 173 -13.38 -3.41 4.05
C GLN A 173 -12.67 -3.00 5.34
N TYR A 174 -11.38 -3.33 5.46
CA TYR A 174 -10.58 -2.97 6.62
C TYR A 174 -10.52 -1.44 6.79
N ALA A 175 -10.38 -0.70 5.69
CA ALA A 175 -10.31 0.75 5.70
C ALA A 175 -11.58 1.39 6.24
N PHE A 176 -12.76 0.94 5.82
CA PHE A 176 -14.03 1.42 6.35
C PHE A 176 -14.14 1.19 7.86
N VAL A 177 -13.96 -0.05 8.30
CA VAL A 177 -13.98 -0.43 9.72
C VAL A 177 -13.02 0.45 10.53
N LYS A 178 -11.74 0.48 10.13
CA LYS A 178 -10.69 1.14 10.90
C LYS A 178 -10.86 2.66 10.95
N THR A 179 -11.33 3.26 9.86
CA THR A 179 -11.57 4.70 9.78
C THR A 179 -12.71 5.13 10.70
N ILE A 180 -13.81 4.37 10.67
CA ILE A 180 -14.99 4.66 11.50
C ILE A 180 -14.64 4.49 12.99
N GLU A 181 -13.97 3.40 13.36
CA GLU A 181 -13.50 3.18 14.73
C GLU A 181 -12.56 4.29 15.20
N THR A 182 -11.60 4.70 14.36
CA THR A 182 -10.65 5.76 14.70
C THR A 182 -11.37 7.07 14.96
N LEU A 183 -12.34 7.42 14.12
CA LEU A 183 -13.14 8.64 14.27
C LEU A 183 -14.00 8.61 15.53
N ASP A 184 -14.64 7.47 15.83
CA ASP A 184 -15.44 7.29 17.05
C ASP A 184 -14.58 7.42 18.31
N GLN A 185 -13.42 6.77 18.34
CA GLN A 185 -12.46 6.87 19.45
C GLN A 185 -11.98 8.31 19.68
N LEU A 186 -11.90 9.12 18.63
CA LEU A 186 -11.54 10.53 18.69
C LEU A 186 -12.73 11.45 18.97
N GLY A 187 -13.96 10.91 19.09
CA GLY A 187 -15.18 11.67 19.33
C GLY A 187 -15.74 12.40 18.10
N ASP A 188 -15.22 12.14 16.89
CA ASP A 188 -15.66 12.76 15.64
C ASP A 188 -16.81 11.95 15.01
N ARG A 189 -17.91 11.85 15.75
CA ARG A 189 -19.06 11.01 15.40
C ARG A 189 -19.74 11.44 14.10
N ALA A 190 -19.77 12.73 13.81
CA ALA A 190 -20.36 13.26 12.57
C ALA A 190 -19.58 12.77 11.33
N THR A 191 -18.25 12.82 11.38
CA THR A 191 -17.43 12.30 10.28
C THR A 191 -17.54 10.77 10.20
N ALA A 192 -17.56 10.07 11.34
CA ALA A 192 -17.77 8.62 11.38
C ALA A 192 -19.09 8.21 10.70
N GLN A 193 -20.19 8.90 11.00
CA GLN A 193 -21.49 8.69 10.36
C GLN A 193 -21.45 8.92 8.85
N SER A 194 -20.71 9.93 8.38
CA SER A 194 -20.55 10.16 6.94
C SER A 194 -19.84 9.01 6.23
N TRP A 195 -18.91 8.34 6.91
CA TRP A 195 -18.23 7.15 6.38
C TRP A 195 -19.10 5.91 6.44
N VAL A 196 -19.97 5.77 7.44
CA VAL A 196 -21.00 4.72 7.46
C VAL A 196 -21.96 4.88 6.28
N ALA A 197 -22.45 6.10 6.04
CA ALA A 197 -23.36 6.34 4.92
C ALA A 197 -22.74 5.98 3.56
N LEU A 198 -21.43 6.23 3.40
CA LEU A 198 -20.70 5.81 2.20
C LEU A 198 -20.45 4.30 2.17
N GLY A 199 -20.05 3.71 3.29
CA GLY A 199 -19.68 2.30 3.39
C GLY A 199 -20.86 1.35 3.14
N ASP A 200 -22.09 1.77 3.42
CA ASP A 200 -23.30 0.99 3.17
C ASP A 200 -23.43 0.58 1.68
N ASP A 201 -22.93 1.40 0.76
CA ASP A 201 -22.95 1.13 -0.69
C ASP A 201 -21.87 0.14 -1.16
N PHE A 202 -20.81 -0.06 -0.37
CA PHE A 202 -19.61 -0.80 -0.79
C PHE A 202 -19.34 -2.06 0.04
N VAL A 203 -19.51 -1.98 1.35
CA VAL A 203 -19.16 -3.02 2.33
C VAL A 203 -20.34 -3.35 3.26
N GLY A 204 -21.53 -2.87 2.95
CA GLY A 204 -22.75 -3.18 3.69
C GLY A 204 -23.02 -4.69 3.77
N GLY A 205 -23.45 -5.15 4.95
CA GLY A 205 -23.66 -6.57 5.23
C GLY A 205 -22.40 -7.34 5.63
N ASP A 206 -21.20 -6.76 5.53
CA ASP A 206 -20.00 -7.34 6.14
C ASP A 206 -20.14 -7.38 7.67
N ARG A 207 -19.75 -8.50 8.28
CA ARG A 207 -20.02 -8.75 9.70
C ARG A 207 -19.33 -7.73 10.61
N GLU A 208 -18.09 -7.36 10.29
CA GLU A 208 -17.29 -6.45 11.12
C GLU A 208 -17.72 -5.01 10.91
N TYR A 209 -17.98 -4.63 9.66
CA TYR A 209 -18.57 -3.34 9.32
C TYR A 209 -19.92 -3.10 10.04
N GLU A 210 -20.82 -4.08 10.00
CA GLU A 210 -22.12 -4.01 10.72
C GLU A 210 -21.95 -3.99 12.25
N ALA A 211 -20.88 -4.58 12.79
CA ALA A 211 -20.57 -4.47 14.22
C ALA A 211 -20.17 -3.05 14.61
N VAL A 212 -19.31 -2.38 13.83
CA VAL A 212 -18.91 -0.99 14.06
C VAL A 212 -20.07 -0.03 13.83
N LYS A 213 -20.90 -0.25 12.82
CA LYS A 213 -22.12 0.55 12.60
C LYS A 213 -23.05 0.53 13.82
N ARG A 214 -23.28 -0.65 14.40
CA ARG A 214 -24.09 -0.80 15.61
C ARG A 214 -23.48 -0.16 16.85
N SER A 215 -22.15 -0.15 17.00
CA SER A 215 -21.51 0.53 18.14
C SER A 215 -21.74 2.05 18.10
N LEU A 216 -21.93 2.62 16.90
CA LEU A 216 -22.35 4.00 16.69
C LEU A 216 -23.86 4.25 16.87
N GLY A 217 -24.65 3.22 17.21
CA GLY A 217 -26.10 3.32 17.37
C GLY A 217 -26.87 3.53 16.06
N LEU A 218 -26.33 3.03 14.95
CA LEU A 218 -26.93 3.06 13.61
C LEU A 218 -27.38 1.66 13.16
#